data_AF-A0A5A7TIQ0-F1
#
_entry.id   AF-A0A5A7TIQ0-F1
#
_cell.length_a   1.000
_cell.length_b   1.000
_cell.length_c   1.000
_cell.angle_alpha   90.00
_cell.angle_beta   90.00
_cell.angle_gamma   90.00
#
_symmetry.space_group_name_H-M   'P 1'
#
loop_
_entity.id
_entity.type
_entity.pdbx_description
1 polymer ?
#
loop_
_entity_poly.entity_id
_entity_poly.type
_entity_poly.pdbx_seq_one_letter_code
_entity_poly.pdbx_strand_id
1 'polypeptide(L)' 'MLELLSQPTSEGSQSLFGDEICEIVLGRRSGYLKGLGWGPKPKAHKTISESSSTKSCLQSTIKLHLQAKLDQAMQRIEE' A
#
# COMPACT_ATOMS: atom_id res chain seq x y z
N MET A 1 -26.75 -1.00 -8.59
CA MET A 1 -25.58 -0.58 -9.38
C MET A 1 -25.51 0.94 -9.27
N LEU A 2 -24.64 1.46 -8.41
CA LEU A 2 -24.45 2.90 -8.23
C LEU A 2 -23.44 3.35 -9.29
N GLU A 3 -23.94 3.74 -10.46
CA GLU A 3 -23.12 4.42 -11.47
C GLU A 3 -22.82 5.83 -10.96
N LEU A 4 -21.64 6.01 -10.37
CA LEU A 4 -21.10 7.35 -10.21
C LEU A 4 -20.80 7.85 -11.62
N LEU A 5 -21.64 8.76 -12.12
CA LEU A 5 -21.43 9.47 -13.37
C LEU A 5 -20.06 10.17 -13.28
N SER A 6 -19.04 9.53 -13.86
CA SER A 6 -17.70 10.07 -14.00
C SER A 6 -17.77 11.29 -14.90
N GLN A 7 -17.94 12.48 -14.31
CA GLN A 7 -17.62 13.69 -15.04
C GLN A 7 -16.16 13.59 -15.47
N PRO A 8 -15.85 13.90 -16.74
CA PRO A 8 -14.47 13.91 -17.20
C PRO A 8 -13.70 14.91 -16.35
N THR A 9 -12.77 14.43 -15.54
CA THR A 9 -11.82 15.29 -14.84
C THR A 9 -11.10 16.09 -15.91
N SER A 10 -11.32 17.41 -15.94
CA SER A 10 -10.70 18.29 -16.92
C SER A 10 -9.19 18.11 -16.83
N GLU A 11 -8.58 17.51 -17.86
CA GLU A 11 -7.13 17.32 -17.93
C GLU A 11 -6.48 18.71 -17.96
N GLY A 12 -5.97 19.15 -16.81
CA GLY A 12 -5.41 20.50 -16.62
C GLY A 12 -5.85 21.23 -15.35
N SER A 13 -6.77 20.68 -14.53
CA SER A 13 -7.05 21.26 -13.22
C SER A 13 -5.86 21.06 -12.28
N GLN A 14 -5.44 22.11 -11.58
CA GLN A 14 -4.47 22.02 -10.49
C GLN A 14 -4.92 20.92 -9.51
N SER A 15 -4.05 19.95 -9.23
CA SER A 15 -4.36 18.83 -8.35
C SER A 15 -4.78 19.36 -6.98
N LEU A 16 -6.01 19.06 -6.57
CA LEU A 16 -6.52 19.43 -5.26
C LEU A 16 -5.72 18.67 -4.19
N PHE A 17 -5.36 19.36 -3.11
CA PHE A 17 -4.65 18.69 -2.03
C PHE A 17 -5.60 17.75 -1.27
N GLY A 18 -5.08 16.70 -0.64
CA GLY A 18 -5.91 15.69 0.03
C GLY A 18 -6.91 16.29 1.04
N ASP A 19 -6.50 17.33 1.78
CA ASP A 19 -7.38 18.01 2.73
C ASP A 19 -8.52 18.80 2.04
N GLU A 20 -8.27 19.35 0.86
CA GLU A 20 -9.24 20.09 0.05
C GLU A 20 -10.30 19.15 -0.52
N ILE A 21 -9.88 17.97 -0.99
CA ILE A 21 -10.80 16.90 -1.43
C ILE A 21 -11.68 16.44 -0.26
N CYS A 22 -11.11 16.30 0.93
CA CYS A 22 -11.88 15.91 2.12
C CYS A 22 -12.94 16.95 2.49
N GLU A 23 -12.64 18.24 2.36
CA GLU A 23 -13.62 19.30 2.57
C GLU A 23 -14.75 19.26 1.53
N ILE A 24 -14.42 19.10 0.25
CA ILE A 24 -15.40 19.06 -0.84
C ILE A 24 -16.34 17.85 -0.72
N VAL A 25 -15.77 16.66 -0.47
CA VAL A 25 -16.53 15.40 -0.46
C VAL A 25 -17.24 15.16 0.88
N LEU A 26 -16.58 15.46 2.00
CA LEU A 26 -17.08 15.13 3.33
C LEU A 26 -17.69 16.33 4.06
N GLY A 27 -17.56 17.54 3.53
CA GLY A 27 -18.10 18.77 4.12
C GLY A 27 -17.44 19.17 5.45
N ARG A 28 -16.27 18.59 5.79
CA ARG A 28 -15.51 18.87 7.01
C ARG A 28 -14.00 18.80 6.76
N ARG A 29 -13.27 19.77 7.32
CA ARG A 29 -11.79 19.78 7.35
C ARG A 29 -11.28 18.47 7.94
N SER A 30 -10.30 17.85 7.28
CA SER A 30 -9.68 16.52 7.48
C SER A 30 -9.19 16.15 8.90
N GLY A 31 -9.57 16.89 9.95
CA GLY A 31 -9.22 16.60 11.35
C GLY A 31 -9.71 15.24 11.88
N TYR A 32 -10.58 14.54 11.13
CA TYR A 32 -11.12 13.22 11.49
C TYR A 32 -10.47 12.03 10.76
N LEU A 33 -9.59 12.25 9.77
CA LEU A 33 -9.00 11.16 8.98
C LEU A 33 -7.78 10.50 9.64
N LYS A 34 -7.54 10.74 10.93
CA LYS A 34 -6.44 10.13 11.69
C LYS A 34 -6.95 9.08 12.66
N GLY A 35 -7.11 7.85 12.15
CA GLY A 35 -6.70 6.63 12.85
C GLY A 35 -7.31 6.32 14.21
N LEU A 36 -8.53 6.77 14.53
CA LEU A 36 -9.25 6.25 15.69
C LEU A 36 -10.02 4.99 15.25
N GLY A 37 -9.35 3.85 15.33
CA GLY A 37 -9.95 2.55 15.01
C GLY A 37 -11.29 2.41 15.74
N TRP A 38 -12.36 2.17 14.98
CA TRP A 38 -13.72 1.96 15.48
C TRP A 38 -13.89 0.55 16.07
N GLY A 39 -12.98 0.16 16.97
CA GLY A 39 -12.97 -1.18 17.55
C GLY A 39 -12.33 -1.17 18.95
N PRO A 40 -12.64 -2.17 19.79
CA PRO A 40 -12.04 -2.30 21.10
C PRO A 40 -10.52 -2.25 20.99
N LYS A 41 -9.85 -1.43 21.82
CA LYS A 41 -8.40 -1.33 21.89
C LYS A 41 -7.81 -2.74 21.94
N PRO A 42 -7.04 -3.19 20.94
CA PRO A 42 -6.44 -4.52 20.99
C PRO A 42 -5.58 -4.58 22.26
N LYS A 43 -5.87 -5.54 23.14
CA LYS A 43 -5.02 -5.80 24.31
C LYS A 43 -3.62 -6.00 23.78
N ALA A 44 -2.66 -5.24 24.30
CA ALA A 44 -1.27 -5.29 23.85
C ALA A 44 -0.81 -6.75 23.93
N HIS A 45 -0.79 -7.41 22.78
CA HIS A 45 -0.32 -8.77 22.65
C HIS A 45 1.17 -8.69 22.91
N LYS A 46 1.60 -9.23 24.06
CA LYS A 46 3.00 -9.32 24.45
C LYS A 46 3.72 -9.96 23.26
N THR A 47 4.49 -9.16 22.52
CA THR A 47 5.25 -9.64 21.37
C THR A 47 6.27 -10.61 21.94
N ILE A 48 5.94 -11.91 21.89
CA ILE A 48 6.94 -12.95 22.05
C ILE A 48 7.95 -12.68 20.93
N SER A 49 9.16 -12.32 21.35
CA SER A 49 10.32 -12.23 20.49
C SER A 49 10.69 -13.65 20.05
N GLU A 50 9.95 -14.20 19.10
CA GLU A 50 10.37 -15.40 18.39
C GLU A 50 10.30 -15.17 16.88
N SER A 51 11.40 -15.57 16.24
CA SER A 51 11.60 -15.72 14.80
C SER A 51 12.44 -14.65 14.06
N SER A 52 13.65 -14.43 14.56
CA SER A 52 14.77 -13.92 13.73
C SER A 52 15.10 -14.90 12.57
N SER A 53 14.97 -16.20 12.80
CA SER A 53 15.37 -17.25 11.84
C SER A 53 14.40 -17.47 10.67
N THR A 54 13.08 -17.29 10.86
CA THR A 54 12.12 -17.49 9.77
C THR A 54 12.11 -16.33 8.77
N LYS A 55 12.40 -15.10 9.21
CA LYS A 55 12.56 -13.95 8.31
C LYS A 55 13.80 -14.08 7.43
N SER A 56 14.93 -14.58 7.95
CA SER A 56 16.17 -14.73 7.16
C SER A 56 16.07 -15.85 6.12
N CYS A 57 15.38 -16.95 6.45
CA CYS A 57 15.12 -18.05 5.52
C CYS A 57 14.27 -17.57 4.32
N LEU A 58 13.15 -16.88 4.59
CA LEU A 58 12.30 -16.33 3.53
C LEU A 58 13.03 -15.30 2.66
N GLN A 59 13.85 -14.44 3.26
CA GLN A 59 14.66 -13.47 2.50
C GLN A 59 15.65 -14.18 1.55
N SER A 60 16.29 -15.24 2.03
CA SER A 60 17.26 -16.01 1.25
C SER A 60 16.60 -16.74 0.07
N THR A 61 15.42 -17.33 0.28
CA THR A 61 14.65 -18.00 -0.78
C THR A 61 14.19 -17.02 -1.87
N ILE A 62 13.66 -15.86 -1.49
CA ILE A 62 13.23 -14.83 -2.45
C ILE A 62 14.41 -14.31 -3.26
N LYS A 63 15.56 -14.06 -2.60
CA LYS A 63 16.78 -13.60 -3.26
C LYS A 63 17.28 -14.61 -4.30
N LEU A 64 17.32 -15.90 -3.96
CA LEU A 64 17.76 -16.96 -4.87
C LEU A 64 16.84 -17.10 -6.09
N HIS A 65 15.52 -17.06 -5.90
CA HIS A 65 14.56 -17.16 -6.99
C HIS A 65 14.65 -15.94 -7.95
N LEU A 66 14.90 -14.75 -7.41
CA LEU A 66 15.07 -13.55 -8.22
C LEU A 66 16.35 -13.60 -9.06
N GLN A 67 17.45 -14.09 -8.47
CA GLN A 67 18.73 -14.28 -9.16
C GLN A 67 18.58 -15.24 -10.36
N ALA A 68 17.98 -16.41 -10.14
CA ALA A 68 17.78 -17.40 -11.20
C ALA A 68 16.93 -16.87 -12.37
N LYS A 69 15.93 -16.02 -12.08
CA LYS A 69 15.11 -15.38 -13.11
C LYS A 69 15.89 -14.36 -13.96
N LEU A 70 16.81 -13.62 -13.35
CA LEU A 70 17.67 -12.68 -14.06
C LEU A 70 18.65 -13.42 -14.97
N ASP A 71 19.26 -14.49 -14.48
CA ASP A 71 20.20 -15.30 -15.27
C ASP A 71 19.50 -15.94 -16.48
N GLN A 72 18.28 -16.46 -16.29
CA GLN A 72 17.45 -16.97 -17.38
C GLN A 72 17.07 -15.87 -18.39
N ALA A 73 16.80 -14.65 -17.93
CA ALA A 73 16.47 -13.54 -18.82
C ALA A 73 17.68 -13.08 -19.64
N MET A 74 18.88 -13.07 -19.05
CA MET A 74 20.11 -12.74 -19.78
C MET A 74 20.43 -13.76 -20.87
N GLN A 75 20.29 -15.06 -20.59
CA GLN A 75 20.50 -16.10 -21.60
C GLN A 75 19.52 -15.99 -22.78
N ARG A 76 18.29 -15.51 -22.55
CA ARG A 76 17.30 -15.27 -23.62
C ARG A 76 17.59 -14.05 -24.47
N ILE A 77 18.44 -13.14 -24.02
CA ILE A 77 18.81 -11.92 -24.75
C ILE A 77 20.07 -12.18 -25.60
N GLU A 78 20.88 -13.17 -25.23
CA GLU A 78 22.13 -13.53 -25.91
C GLU A 78 21.93 -14.56 -27.06
N GLU A 79 20.73 -15.14 -27.18
CA GLU A 79 20.27 -15.96 -28.33
C GLU A 79 19.60 -15.08 -29.41
#